data_AF-A0A8T7ET48-F1
#
_entry.id   AF-A0A8T7ET48-F1
#
_cell.length_a   1.000
_cell.length_b   1.000
_cell.length_c   1.000
_cell.angle_alpha   90.00
_cell.angle_beta   90.00
_cell.angle_gamma   90.00
#
_symmetry.space_group_name_H-M   'P 1'
#
loop_
_entity.id
_entity.type
_entity.pdbx_description
1 polymer ?
#
loop_
_entity_poly.entity_id
_entity_poly.type
_entity_poly.pdbx_seq_one_letter_code
_entity_poly.pdbx_strand_id
1 'polypeptide(L)'
;MADHMRLIPLPQMTDAERDVVMLSSWVWTVNAASEHTDIAWKFVDYASQQGARWLPTAGYILPRIGWTDDPSVADFPGLDVFIDQMQYGRPRLIHPRQGEIATIIHQYVQDAILNNLDAQETLDSACDEINAALAG
;
A
#
# COMPACT_ATOMS: atom_id res chain seq x y z
N MET A 1 15.35 8.58 -14.48
CA MET A 1 16.28 8.01 -13.48
C MET A 1 17.68 8.46 -13.84
N ALA A 2 18.58 8.66 -12.87
CA ALA A 2 19.99 8.89 -13.19
C ALA A 2 20.55 7.65 -13.91
N ASP A 3 21.52 7.83 -14.82
CA ASP A 3 22.10 6.80 -15.73
C ASP A 3 22.67 5.53 -15.06
N HIS A 4 22.60 5.43 -13.73
CA HIS A 4 23.16 4.34 -12.94
C HIS A 4 22.16 3.70 -11.96
N MET A 5 20.86 3.96 -12.10
CA MET A 5 19.84 3.37 -11.24
C MET A 5 18.90 2.46 -12.03
N ARG A 6 18.64 1.27 -11.48
CA ARG A 6 17.66 0.32 -12.02
C ARG A 6 16.62 0.01 -10.95
N LEU A 7 15.36 -0.03 -11.36
CA LEU A 7 14.27 -0.56 -10.54
C LEU A 7 14.25 -2.10 -10.65
N ILE A 8 14.14 -2.77 -9.51
CA ILE A 8 14.02 -4.23 -9.43
C ILE A 8 12.86 -4.60 -8.50
N PRO A 9 12.27 -5.80 -8.65
CA PRO A 9 11.31 -6.35 -7.70
C PRO A 9 11.80 -6.28 -6.25
N LEU A 10 10.85 -6.23 -5.30
CA LEU A 10 11.18 -6.35 -3.89
C LEU A 10 11.71 -7.77 -3.63
N PRO A 11 12.91 -7.97 -3.06
CA PRO A 11 13.41 -9.29 -2.72
C PRO A 11 12.44 -10.04 -1.81
N GLN A 12 12.18 -11.31 -2.13
CA GLN A 12 11.30 -12.20 -1.38
C GLN A 12 12.15 -13.24 -0.63
N MET A 13 11.61 -13.78 0.48
CA MET A 13 12.29 -14.87 1.21
C MET A 13 12.28 -16.14 0.35
N THR A 14 13.39 -16.87 0.32
CA THR A 14 13.55 -18.04 -0.57
C THR A 14 12.63 -19.20 -0.22
N ASP A 15 12.14 -19.25 1.01
CA ASP A 15 11.25 -20.27 1.57
C ASP A 15 9.83 -19.73 1.83
N ALA A 16 9.50 -18.54 1.33
CA ALA A 16 8.15 -18.00 1.46
C ALA A 16 7.12 -18.88 0.72
N GLU A 17 5.97 -19.10 1.35
CA GLU A 17 4.84 -19.79 0.70
C GLU A 17 4.26 -18.98 -0.47
N ARG A 18 4.44 -17.66 -0.47
CA ARG A 18 3.95 -16.73 -1.48
C ARG A 18 4.71 -15.41 -1.43
N ASP A 19 4.89 -14.82 -2.60
CA ASP A 19 5.38 -13.46 -2.73
C ASP A 19 4.33 -12.47 -2.25
N VAL A 20 4.77 -11.43 -1.52
CA VAL A 20 3.90 -10.39 -0.99
C VAL A 20 4.57 -9.03 -1.12
N VAL A 21 3.80 -8.07 -1.60
CA VAL A 21 4.13 -6.63 -1.48
C VAL A 21 2.97 -5.89 -0.81
N MET A 22 3.29 -4.94 0.06
CA MET A 22 2.27 -4.10 0.67
C MET A 22 1.76 -3.09 -0.34
N LEU A 23 0.45 -3.09 -0.58
CA LEU A 23 -0.24 -2.04 -1.32
C LEU A 23 -0.85 -1.02 -0.36
N SER A 24 -0.45 0.23 -0.54
CA SER A 24 -1.19 1.39 -0.06
C SER A 24 -1.83 2.10 -1.24
N SER A 25 -3.03 2.64 -1.03
CA SER A 25 -3.71 3.45 -2.04
C SER A 25 -4.28 4.71 -1.40
N TRP A 26 -4.19 5.80 -2.14
CA TRP A 26 -5.01 6.98 -1.88
C TRP A 26 -6.34 6.79 -2.60
N VAL A 27 -7.44 7.05 -1.89
CA VAL A 27 -8.79 6.98 -2.43
C VAL A 27 -9.44 8.36 -2.38
N TRP A 28 -10.16 8.70 -3.45
CA TRP A 28 -11.10 9.81 -3.40
C TRP A 28 -12.40 9.33 -2.77
N THR A 29 -12.92 10.13 -1.85
CA THR A 29 -14.20 9.86 -1.19
C THR A 29 -15.09 11.09 -1.31
N VAL A 30 -16.39 10.87 -1.31
CA VAL A 30 -17.38 11.93 -1.26
C VAL A 30 -17.87 12.04 0.18
N ASN A 31 -17.81 13.25 0.75
CA ASN A 31 -18.33 13.51 2.08
C ASN A 31 -19.83 13.17 2.13
N ALA A 32 -20.24 12.37 3.11
CA ALA A 32 -21.62 11.95 3.29
C ALA A 32 -22.59 13.13 3.52
N ALA A 33 -22.11 14.27 4.00
CA ALA A 33 -22.89 15.49 4.20
C ALA A 33 -22.96 16.40 2.95
N SER A 34 -22.39 15.99 1.82
CA SER A 34 -22.41 16.78 0.59
C SER A 34 -23.82 16.92 0.04
N GLU A 35 -24.23 18.15 -0.32
CA GLU A 35 -25.49 18.40 -1.04
C GLU A 35 -25.37 18.12 -2.55
N HIS A 36 -24.18 17.73 -3.02
CA HIS A 36 -23.86 17.56 -4.44
C HIS A 36 -23.20 16.19 -4.72
N THR A 37 -23.66 15.13 -4.05
CA THR A 37 -23.08 13.78 -4.16
C THR A 37 -22.97 13.29 -5.60
N ASP A 38 -23.99 13.54 -6.42
CA ASP A 38 -24.03 13.04 -7.80
C ASP A 38 -22.96 13.68 -8.69
N ILE A 39 -22.77 15.00 -8.57
CA ILE A 39 -21.74 15.72 -9.32
C ILE A 39 -20.35 15.37 -8.77
N ALA A 40 -20.22 15.22 -7.46
CA ALA A 40 -18.97 14.81 -6.84
C ALA A 40 -18.51 13.42 -7.35
N TRP A 41 -19.43 12.46 -7.46
CA TRP A 41 -19.09 11.14 -8.02
C TRP A 41 -18.75 11.18 -9.50
N LYS A 42 -19.42 12.02 -10.30
CA LYS A 42 -19.03 12.25 -11.71
C LYS A 42 -17.62 12.84 -11.83
N PHE A 43 -17.26 13.75 -10.92
CA PHE A 43 -15.91 14.30 -10.88
C PHE A 43 -14.87 13.24 -10.49
N VAL A 44 -15.15 12.40 -9.49
CA VAL A 44 -14.25 11.29 -9.09
C VAL A 44 -14.05 10.31 -10.24
N ASP A 45 -15.12 9.95 -10.96
CA ASP A 45 -15.02 9.10 -12.15
C ASP A 45 -14.10 9.74 -13.21
N TYR A 46 -14.36 10.99 -13.59
CA TYR A 46 -13.53 11.72 -14.54
C TYR A 46 -12.06 11.81 -14.11
N ALA A 47 -11.81 12.13 -12.84
CA ALA A 47 -10.46 12.26 -12.29
C ALA A 47 -9.70 10.91 -12.31
N SER A 48 -10.38 9.81 -12.02
CA SER A 48 -9.80 8.47 -12.03
C SER A 48 -9.48 7.91 -13.42
N GLN A 49 -10.02 8.51 -14.48
CA GLN A 49 -9.67 8.17 -15.87
C GLN A 49 -8.33 8.79 -16.30
N GLN A 50 -7.76 9.70 -15.50
CA GLN A 50 -6.57 10.47 -15.89
C GLN A 50 -5.24 9.72 -15.65
N GLY A 51 -5.24 8.40 -15.47
CA GLY A 51 -4.05 7.62 -15.07
C GLY A 51 -2.84 7.86 -15.97
N ALA A 52 -3.04 7.92 -17.28
CA ALA A 52 -1.99 8.17 -18.26
C ALA A 52 -1.28 9.54 -18.08
N ARG A 53 -2.03 10.55 -17.62
CA ARG A 53 -1.48 11.88 -17.31
C ARG A 53 -0.74 11.88 -15.96
N TRP A 54 -1.24 11.14 -14.97
CA TRP A 54 -0.73 11.19 -13.61
C TRP A 54 0.65 10.56 -13.47
N LEU A 55 0.89 9.41 -14.10
CA LEU A 55 2.16 8.70 -13.97
C LEU A 55 3.37 9.55 -14.38
N PRO A 56 3.44 10.15 -15.59
CA PRO A 56 4.59 10.95 -15.99
C PRO A 56 4.68 12.29 -15.25
N THR A 57 3.56 12.84 -14.77
CA THR A 57 3.54 14.16 -14.12
C THR A 57 3.88 14.10 -12.63
N ALA A 58 3.37 13.09 -11.94
CA ALA A 58 3.42 12.98 -10.48
C ALA A 58 4.17 11.74 -9.99
N GLY A 59 4.59 10.83 -10.90
CA GLY A 59 5.19 9.56 -10.52
C GLY A 59 4.21 8.63 -9.79
N TYR A 60 2.90 8.81 -10.01
CA TYR A 60 1.86 8.09 -9.27
C TYR A 60 0.98 7.27 -10.22
N ILE A 61 0.82 5.98 -9.90
CA ILE A 61 -0.08 5.07 -10.61
C ILE A 61 -1.50 5.29 -10.10
N LEU A 62 -2.43 5.62 -11.00
CA LEU A 62 -3.88 5.50 -10.75
C LEU A 62 -4.36 4.17 -11.35
N PRO A 63 -4.52 3.10 -10.54
CA PRO A 63 -4.68 1.74 -11.04
C PRO A 63 -6.13 1.44 -11.46
N ARG A 64 -6.72 2.27 -12.32
CA ARG A 64 -8.02 1.98 -12.95
C ARG A 64 -7.81 0.98 -14.09
N ILE A 65 -8.60 -0.09 -14.15
CA ILE A 65 -8.51 -1.09 -15.24
C ILE A 65 -8.44 -0.38 -16.60
N GLY A 66 -7.46 -0.77 -17.43
CA GLY A 66 -7.20 -0.18 -18.75
C GLY A 66 -6.26 1.03 -18.77
N TRP A 67 -5.79 1.53 -17.62
CA TRP A 67 -4.90 2.71 -17.58
C TRP A 67 -3.56 2.50 -18.32
N THR A 68 -3.11 1.25 -18.45
CA THR A 68 -1.90 0.85 -19.18
C THR A 68 -2.08 0.80 -20.70
N ASP A 69 -3.31 0.89 -21.19
CA ASP A 69 -3.59 0.80 -22.62
C ASP A 69 -3.20 2.08 -23.37
N ASP A 70 -2.94 3.17 -22.63
CA ASP A 70 -2.45 4.42 -23.18
C ASP A 70 -0.96 4.32 -23.56
N PRO A 71 -0.57 4.53 -24.83
CA PRO A 71 0.82 4.42 -25.25
C PRO A 71 1.77 5.37 -24.50
N SER A 72 1.27 6.49 -23.97
CA SER A 72 2.09 7.47 -23.24
C SER A 72 2.66 6.95 -21.92
N VAL A 73 2.13 5.84 -21.37
CA VAL A 73 2.69 5.24 -20.16
C VAL A 73 3.70 4.13 -20.43
N ALA A 74 3.70 3.53 -21.63
CA ALA A 74 4.48 2.34 -21.94
C ALA A 74 6.00 2.54 -21.74
N ASP A 75 6.49 3.76 -21.99
CA ASP A 75 7.90 4.12 -21.87
C ASP A 75 8.30 4.59 -20.46
N PHE A 76 7.38 4.55 -19.48
CA PHE A 76 7.71 4.98 -18.12
C PHE A 76 8.75 4.03 -17.49
N PRO A 77 9.92 4.54 -17.05
CA PRO A 77 11.00 3.69 -16.57
C PRO A 77 10.58 2.81 -15.38
N GLY A 78 10.71 1.49 -15.54
CA GLY A 78 10.39 0.52 -14.50
C GLY A 78 8.89 0.23 -14.32
N LEU A 79 8.05 0.69 -15.24
CA LEU A 79 6.61 0.40 -15.21
C LEU A 79 6.33 -1.11 -15.16
N ASP A 80 7.06 -1.89 -15.96
CA ASP A 80 6.98 -3.36 -16.00
C ASP A 80 7.16 -3.98 -14.61
N VAL A 81 8.14 -3.50 -13.84
CA VAL A 81 8.37 -3.95 -12.46
C VAL A 81 7.20 -3.59 -11.56
N PHE A 82 6.64 -2.39 -11.65
CA PHE A 82 5.48 -2.01 -10.85
C PHE A 82 4.23 -2.85 -11.19
N ILE A 83 3.96 -3.06 -12.48
CA ILE A 83 2.83 -3.89 -12.94
C ILE A 83 3.00 -5.33 -12.44
N ASP A 84 4.18 -5.92 -12.61
CA ASP A 84 4.50 -7.26 -12.12
C ASP A 84 4.29 -7.35 -10.60
N GLN A 85 4.84 -6.41 -9.83
CA GLN A 85 4.76 -6.48 -8.37
C GLN A 85 3.32 -6.30 -7.83
N MET A 86 2.47 -5.53 -8.51
CA MET A 86 1.08 -5.32 -8.08
C MET A 86 0.26 -6.61 -7.98
N GLN A 87 0.61 -7.67 -8.73
CA GLN A 87 -0.08 -8.96 -8.65
C GLN A 87 0.09 -9.65 -7.28
N TYR A 88 1.20 -9.36 -6.59
CA TYR A 88 1.51 -9.86 -5.24
C TYR A 88 0.97 -8.94 -4.13
N GLY A 89 0.23 -7.90 -4.53
CA GLY A 89 -0.24 -6.88 -3.65
C GLY A 89 -1.19 -7.36 -2.57
N ARG A 90 -0.96 -6.90 -1.34
CA ARG A 90 -1.90 -7.04 -0.21
C ARG A 90 -2.18 -5.68 0.39
N PRO A 91 -3.47 -5.31 0.59
CA PRO A 91 -3.78 -4.05 1.23
C PRO A 91 -3.17 -4.02 2.63
N ARG A 92 -2.65 -2.86 3.04
CA ARG A 92 -2.34 -2.60 4.46
C ARG A 92 -3.58 -2.87 5.30
N LEU A 93 -3.40 -3.27 6.57
CA LEU A 93 -4.48 -3.51 7.53
C LEU A 93 -5.55 -2.42 7.47
N ILE A 94 -6.79 -2.81 7.14
CA ILE A 94 -7.96 -1.94 7.13
C ILE A 94 -8.78 -2.27 8.39
N HIS A 95 -8.49 -1.57 9.48
CA HIS A 95 -9.18 -1.74 10.76
C HIS A 95 -9.39 -0.39 11.45
N PRO A 96 -10.53 -0.12 12.11
CA PRO A 96 -10.77 1.15 12.82
C PRO A 96 -9.68 1.48 13.85
N ARG A 97 -9.10 0.46 14.47
CA ARG A 97 -8.00 0.57 15.45
C ARG A 97 -6.62 0.31 14.86
N GLN A 98 -6.45 0.45 13.54
CA GLN A 98 -5.18 0.19 12.86
C GLN A 98 -4.02 1.00 13.45
N GLY A 99 -4.26 2.25 13.85
CA GLY A 99 -3.23 3.09 14.48
C GLY A 99 -2.68 2.48 15.76
N GLU A 100 -3.57 2.03 16.66
CA GLU A 100 -3.21 1.39 17.92
C GLU A 100 -2.48 0.05 17.70
N ILE A 101 -3.02 -0.80 16.82
CA ILE A 101 -2.39 -2.08 16.45
C ILE A 101 -0.97 -1.84 15.91
N ALA A 102 -0.80 -0.88 15.00
CA ALA A 102 0.51 -0.58 14.41
C ALA A 102 1.49 -0.02 15.45
N THR A 103 1.02 0.80 16.39
CA THR A 103 1.85 1.29 17.49
C THR A 103 2.37 0.16 18.36
N ILE A 104 1.49 -0.78 18.77
CA ILE A 104 1.88 -1.94 19.58
C ILE A 104 2.92 -2.78 18.82
N ILE A 105 2.63 -3.17 17.58
CA ILE A 105 3.57 -3.97 16.76
C ILE A 105 4.93 -3.25 16.64
N HIS A 106 4.95 -1.95 16.35
CA HIS A 106 6.20 -1.20 16.22
C HIS A 106 7.00 -1.16 17.52
N GLN A 107 6.35 -0.99 18.67
CA GLN A 107 7.01 -0.94 19.97
C GLN A 107 7.68 -2.29 20.28
N TYR A 108 6.94 -3.39 20.19
CA TYR A 108 7.48 -4.72 20.50
C TYR A 108 8.54 -5.18 19.51
N VAL A 109 8.41 -4.89 18.21
CA VAL A 109 9.47 -5.15 17.23
C VAL A 109 10.73 -4.36 17.56
N GLN A 110 10.58 -3.07 17.93
CA GLN A 110 11.70 -2.24 18.31
C GLN A 110 12.38 -2.79 19.58
N ASP A 111 11.62 -3.20 20.59
CA ASP A 111 12.16 -3.74 21.83
C ASP A 111 12.90 -5.06 21.62
N ALA A 112 12.34 -5.97 20.80
CA ALA A 112 13.00 -7.21 20.43
C ALA A 112 14.38 -6.95 19.81
N ILE A 113 14.46 -5.99 18.89
CA ILE A 113 15.69 -5.64 18.18
C ILE A 113 16.69 -4.90 19.09
N LEU A 114 16.24 -3.85 19.77
CA LEU A 114 17.13 -2.95 20.52
C LEU A 114 17.64 -3.57 21.83
N ASN A 115 16.84 -4.45 22.44
CA ASN A 115 17.20 -5.09 23.71
C ASN A 115 17.59 -6.57 23.53
N ASN A 116 17.64 -7.07 22.30
CA ASN A 116 17.97 -8.47 21.96
C ASN A 116 17.11 -9.46 22.76
N LEU A 117 15.80 -9.20 22.81
CA LEU A 117 14.83 -10.10 23.44
C LEU A 117 14.50 -11.25 22.49
N ASP A 118 13.97 -12.34 23.05
CA ASP A 118 13.46 -13.43 22.22
C ASP A 118 12.30 -12.95 21.34
N ALA A 119 12.40 -13.18 20.04
CA ALA A 119 11.45 -12.65 19.07
C ALA A 119 10.07 -13.30 19.22
N GLN A 120 10.01 -14.59 19.56
CA GLN A 120 8.75 -15.30 19.71
C GLN A 120 8.02 -14.82 20.98
N GLU A 121 8.68 -14.84 22.14
CA GLU A 121 8.08 -14.38 23.40
C GLU A 121 7.62 -12.91 23.34
N THR A 122 8.43 -12.05 22.70
CA THR A 122 8.13 -10.62 22.56
C THR A 122 6.92 -10.39 21.66
N LEU A 123 6.84 -11.08 20.52
CA LEU A 123 5.71 -10.92 19.60
C LEU A 123 4.44 -11.63 20.08
N ASP A 124 4.56 -12.71 20.85
CA ASP A 124 3.43 -13.34 21.55
C ASP A 124 2.82 -12.34 22.56
N SER A 125 3.64 -11.61 23.30
CA SER A 125 3.18 -10.53 24.20
C SER A 125 2.48 -9.40 23.44
N ALA A 126 2.99 -9.03 22.27
CA ALA A 126 2.33 -8.05 21.40
C ALA A 126 0.94 -8.55 20.94
N CYS A 127 0.81 -9.84 20.61
CA CYS A 127 -0.45 -10.45 20.25
C CYS A 127 -1.46 -10.39 21.40
N ASP A 128 -1.05 -10.71 22.62
CA ASP A 128 -1.90 -10.63 23.81
C ASP A 128 -2.41 -9.20 24.05
N GLU A 129 -1.54 -8.20 23.93
CA GLU A 129 -1.91 -6.80 24.08
C GLU A 129 -2.89 -6.34 22.99
N ILE A 130 -2.64 -6.72 21.73
CA ILE A 130 -3.57 -6.43 20.63
C ILE A 130 -4.93 -7.10 20.87
N ASN A 131 -4.95 -8.36 21.30
CA ASN A 131 -6.20 -9.07 21.60
C ASN A 131 -6.98 -8.40 22.73
N ALA A 132 -6.29 -7.99 23.80
CA ALA A 132 -6.89 -7.25 24.90
C ALA A 132 -7.45 -5.89 24.45
N ALA A 133 -6.69 -5.17 23.61
CA ALA A 133 -7.15 -3.94 23.01
C ALA A 133 -8.45 -4.20 22.24
N LEU A 134 -8.46 -5.17 21.32
CA LEU A 134 -9.60 -5.47 20.44
C LEU A 134 -10.84 -6.07 21.13
N ALA A 135 -10.72 -6.55 22.36
CA ALA A 135 -11.84 -7.13 23.12
C ALA A 135 -12.83 -6.09 23.68
N GLY A 136 -12.44 -4.81 23.71
CA GLY A 136 -13.31 -3.68 24.11
C GLY A 136 -13.85 -2.88 22.93
#